data_AF-U6L345-F1
#
_entry.id   AF-U6L345-F1
#
_cell.length_a   1.000
_cell.length_b   1.000
_cell.length_c   1.000
_cell.angle_alpha   90.00
_cell.angle_beta   90.00
_cell.angle_gamma   90.00
#
_symmetry.space_group_name_H-M   'P 1'
#
loop_
_entity.id
_entity.type
_entity.pdbx_description
1 polymer ?
#
loop_
_entity_poly.entity_id
_entity_poly.type
_entity_poly.pdbx_seq_one_letter_code
_entity_poly.pdbx_strand_id
1 'polypeptide(L)'
;LLLLVEPLSAEVSRQLTAQLLHLGASGVSAATLHISSPGYGTDAQGAQQGGDLEWLPVAALLLQHRAAAAAAAAAGSSSSRRQQQQQQQLTVTTIALGHAGGPAALLLACGAAGRRFATRNT
;
A
#
# COMPACT_ATOMS: atom_id res chain seq x y z
N LEU A 1 -7.42 -6.29 7.01
CA LEU A 1 -6.89 -7.07 5.88
C LEU A 1 -7.33 -6.38 4.60
N LEU A 2 -6.44 -6.19 3.63
CA LEU A 2 -6.72 -5.51 2.35
C LEU A 2 -6.45 -6.50 1.20
N LEU A 3 -7.29 -6.44 0.17
CA LEU A 3 -7.22 -7.32 -1.00
C LEU A 3 -7.29 -6.49 -2.29
N LEU A 4 -6.35 -6.72 -3.19
CA LEU A 4 -6.33 -6.18 -4.54
C LEU A 4 -6.26 -7.36 -5.53
N VAL A 5 -7.40 -7.83 -6.00
CA VAL A 5 -7.51 -8.99 -6.92
C VAL A 5 -7.96 -8.55 -8.32
N GLU A 6 -8.60 -7.39 -8.41
CA GLU A 6 -9.10 -6.84 -9.67
C GLU A 6 -8.08 -5.91 -10.32
N PRO A 7 -8.26 -5.58 -11.61
CA PRO A 7 -7.53 -4.48 -12.23
C PRO A 7 -7.73 -3.16 -11.44
N LEU A 8 -6.67 -2.36 -11.34
CA LEU A 8 -6.65 -1.05 -10.71
C LEU A 8 -7.47 -0.05 -11.54
N SER A 9 -8.75 0.03 -11.21
CA SER A 9 -9.65 1.08 -11.65
C SER A 9 -9.66 2.25 -10.65
N ALA A 10 -10.29 3.37 -11.04
CA ALA A 10 -10.50 4.51 -10.14
C ALA A 10 -11.31 4.12 -8.90
N GLU A 11 -12.34 3.26 -9.05
CA GLU A 11 -13.17 2.82 -7.92
C GLU A 11 -12.38 1.95 -6.95
N VAL A 12 -11.64 0.96 -7.46
CA VAL A 12 -10.77 0.09 -6.63
C VAL A 12 -9.72 0.92 -5.90
N SER A 13 -9.13 1.91 -6.57
CA SER A 13 -8.14 2.82 -5.98
C SER A 13 -8.75 3.69 -4.88
N ARG A 14 -9.96 4.24 -5.09
CA ARG A 14 -10.70 4.98 -4.06
C ARG A 14 -11.03 4.12 -2.85
N GLN A 15 -11.51 2.89 -3.08
CA GLN A 15 -11.83 1.95 -2.00
C GLN A 15 -10.60 1.58 -1.18
N LEU A 16 -9.48 1.24 -1.83
CA LEU A 16 -8.22 0.97 -1.14
C LEU A 16 -7.72 2.17 -0.34
N THR A 17 -7.81 3.37 -0.90
CA THR A 17 -7.47 4.62 -0.22
C THR A 17 -8.31 4.80 1.05
N ALA A 18 -9.64 4.66 0.93
CA ALA A 18 -10.56 4.78 2.06
C ALA A 18 -10.28 3.72 3.14
N GLN A 19 -9.99 2.48 2.75
CA GLN A 19 -9.65 1.41 3.69
C GLN A 19 -8.32 1.67 4.40
N LEU A 20 -7.29 2.17 3.70
CA LEU A 20 -6.01 2.53 4.30
C LEU A 20 -6.16 3.69 5.29
N LEU A 21 -6.91 4.73 4.93
CA LEU A 21 -7.21 5.85 5.82
C LEU A 21 -7.99 5.39 7.06
N HIS A 22 -8.99 4.53 6.87
CA HIS A 22 -9.76 3.96 7.96
C HIS A 22 -8.88 3.14 8.91
N LEU A 23 -7.98 2.29 8.36
CA LEU A 23 -7.02 1.53 9.16
C LEU A 23 -6.08 2.45 9.93
N GLY A 24 -5.58 3.52 9.30
CA GLY A 24 -4.75 4.53 9.95
C GLY A 24 -5.48 5.26 11.09
N ALA A 25 -6.77 5.56 10.92
CA ALA A 25 -7.60 6.21 11.94
C ALA A 25 -8.04 5.26 13.06
N SER A 26 -8.20 3.97 12.77
CA SER A 26 -8.68 2.96 13.72
C SER A 26 -7.66 2.58 14.81
N GLY A 27 -6.44 3.10 14.75
CA GLY A 27 -5.37 2.77 15.71
C GLY A 27 -4.72 1.41 15.47
N VAL A 28 -5.01 0.75 14.35
CA VAL A 28 -4.35 -0.49 13.95
C VAL A 28 -2.89 -0.22 13.62
N SER A 29 -1.97 -0.98 14.24
CA SER A 29 -0.52 -0.81 14.08
C SER A 29 0.04 -1.53 12.85
N ALA A 30 -0.67 -2.50 12.29
CA ALA A 30 -0.23 -3.25 11.12
C ALA A 30 -1.39 -3.71 10.24
N ALA A 31 -1.19 -3.62 8.92
CA ALA A 31 -2.10 -4.18 7.93
C ALA A 31 -1.34 -5.02 6.92
N THR A 32 -2.06 -5.94 6.28
CA THR A 32 -1.55 -6.76 5.18
C THR A 32 -2.40 -6.52 3.95
N LEU A 33 -1.75 -6.12 2.86
CA LEU A 33 -2.30 -5.98 1.53
C LEU A 33 -1.86 -7.16 0.67
N HIS A 34 -2.83 -7.97 0.24
CA HIS A 34 -2.60 -9.05 -0.72
C HIS A 34 -2.90 -8.55 -2.13
N ILE A 35 -2.00 -8.84 -3.07
CA ILE A 35 -2.04 -8.33 -4.44
C ILE A 35 -2.03 -9.52 -5.39
N SER A 36 -3.11 -9.68 -6.15
CA SER A 36 -3.28 -10.62 -7.25
C SER A 36 -3.90 -9.86 -8.42
N SER A 37 -3.21 -8.85 -8.95
CA SER A 37 -3.78 -7.89 -9.91
C SER A 37 -2.90 -7.75 -11.15
N PRO A 38 -3.48 -7.66 -12.36
CA PRO A 38 -2.70 -7.50 -13.58
C PRO A 38 -2.17 -6.06 -13.72
N GLY A 39 -2.51 -5.16 -12.80
CA GLY A 39 -2.26 -3.74 -12.95
C GLY A 39 -3.49 -3.08 -13.54
N TYR A 40 -3.42 -2.59 -14.78
CA TYR A 40 -4.57 -1.99 -15.45
C TYR A 40 -5.49 -3.03 -16.09
N GLY A 41 -6.70 -2.61 -16.47
CA GLY A 41 -7.57 -3.39 -17.34
C GLY A 41 -6.87 -3.69 -18.68
N THR A 42 -7.19 -4.83 -19.30
CA THR A 42 -6.67 -5.19 -20.63
C THR A 42 -7.51 -4.59 -21.77
N ASP A 43 -8.55 -3.83 -21.43
CA ASP A 43 -9.42 -3.14 -22.36
C ASP A 43 -8.89 -1.73 -22.70
N ALA A 44 -9.52 -1.07 -23.68
CA ALA A 44 -9.17 0.31 -24.05
C ALA A 44 -9.30 1.29 -22.86
N GLN A 45 -10.17 0.97 -21.89
CA GLN A 45 -10.35 1.73 -20.66
C GLN A 45 -9.13 1.58 -19.74
N GLY A 46 -8.51 0.42 -19.64
CA GLY A 46 -7.29 0.22 -18.86
C GLY A 46 -6.09 1.03 -19.40
N ALA A 47 -6.00 1.23 -20.72
CA ALA A 47 -5.00 2.12 -21.31
C ALA A 47 -5.23 3.60 -20.94
N GLN A 48 -6.49 4.04 -20.88
CA GLN A 48 -6.85 5.40 -20.45
C GLN A 48 -6.66 5.58 -18.93
N GLN A 49 -7.03 4.59 -18.12
CA GLN A 49 -6.81 4.56 -16.67
C GLN A 49 -5.33 4.58 -16.29
N GLY A 50 -4.46 4.06 -17.17
CA GLY A 50 -3.01 4.22 -17.02
C GLY A 50 -2.50 5.65 -17.21
N GLY A 51 -3.24 6.49 -17.94
CA GLY A 51 -2.96 7.91 -18.11
C GLY A 51 -3.40 8.76 -16.93
N ASP A 52 -4.52 8.41 -16.30
CA ASP A 52 -5.12 9.20 -15.19
C ASP A 52 -4.43 8.96 -13.85
N LEU A 53 -3.57 7.94 -13.73
CA LEU A 53 -2.70 7.70 -12.56
C LEU A 53 -3.46 7.61 -11.22
N GLU A 54 -4.72 7.15 -11.26
CA GLU A 54 -5.66 7.08 -10.12
C GLU A 54 -5.17 6.20 -8.95
N TRP A 55 -4.16 5.36 -9.18
CA TRP A 55 -3.52 4.52 -8.15
C TRP A 55 -2.44 5.27 -7.35
N LEU A 56 -2.00 6.46 -7.80
CA LEU A 56 -0.97 7.26 -7.12
C LEU A 56 -1.32 7.62 -5.68
N PRO A 57 -2.57 8.02 -5.34
CA PRO A 57 -2.94 8.30 -3.95
C PRO A 57 -2.74 7.09 -3.02
N VAL A 58 -3.04 5.88 -3.51
CA VAL A 58 -2.79 4.63 -2.77
C VAL A 58 -1.29 4.44 -2.55
N ALA A 59 -0.49 4.60 -3.60
CA ALA A 59 0.97 4.50 -3.50
C ALA A 59 1.56 5.55 -2.53
N ALA A 60 1.07 6.79 -2.58
CA ALA A 60 1.50 7.87 -1.72
C ALA A 60 1.22 7.57 -0.24
N LEU A 61 0.03 7.07 0.09
CA LEU A 61 -0.31 6.66 1.46
C LEU A 61 0.57 5.50 1.95
N LEU A 62 0.79 4.49 1.10
CA LEU A 62 1.68 3.37 1.44
C LEU A 62 3.12 3.85 1.70
N LEU A 63 3.63 4.78 0.89
CA LEU A 63 4.95 5.38 1.07
C LEU A 63 5.04 6.24 2.34
N GLN A 64 4.00 7.01 2.67
CA GLN A 64 3.93 7.77 3.91
C GLN A 64 3.99 6.84 5.13
N HIS A 65 3.22 5.75 5.11
CA HIS A 65 3.25 4.74 6.16
C HIS A 65 4.61 4.03 6.26
N ARG A 66 5.25 3.73 5.12
CA ARG A 66 6.61 3.17 5.08
C ARG A 66 7.63 4.13 5.71
N ALA A 67 7.57 5.42 5.38
CA ALA A 67 8.48 6.42 5.92
C ALA A 67 8.29 6.58 7.44
N ALA A 68 7.03 6.58 7.91
CA ALA A 68 6.71 6.60 9.33
C ALA A 68 7.25 5.37 10.07
N ALA A 69 7.09 4.16 9.51
CA ALA A 69 7.61 2.92 10.08
C ALA A 69 9.15 2.91 10.13
N ALA A 70 9.82 3.41 9.08
CA ALA A 70 11.28 3.52 9.04
C ALA A 70 11.82 4.53 10.08
N ALA A 71 11.15 5.68 10.24
CA ALA A 71 11.50 6.67 11.24
C ALA A 71 11.33 6.12 12.68
N ALA A 72 10.29 5.32 12.93
CA ALA A 72 10.08 4.66 14.21
C ALA A 72 11.20 3.65 14.54
N ALA A 73 11.71 2.92 13.55
CA ALA A 73 12.83 2.01 13.72
C ALA A 73 14.16 2.74 14.02
N ALA A 74 14.36 3.93 13.43
CA ALA A 74 15.56 4.75 13.65
C ALA A 74 15.54 5.55 14.97
N ALA A 75 14.36 5.90 15.48
CA ALA A 75 14.18 6.74 16.69
C ALA A 75 14.34 5.98 18.03
N GLY A 76 14.99 4.81 18.02
CA GLY A 76 15.29 4.00 19.20
C GLY A 76 16.19 4.67 20.26
N SER A 77 16.70 5.90 20.05
CA SER A 77 17.66 6.54 20.96
C SER A 77 17.30 7.95 21.50
N SER A 78 16.18 8.57 21.10
CA SER A 78 15.89 9.97 21.51
C SER A 78 14.43 10.19 21.91
N SER A 79 14.21 10.29 23.23
CA SER A 79 12.90 10.27 23.91
C SER A 79 11.99 11.48 23.63
N SER A 80 12.48 12.56 23.02
CA SER A 80 11.77 13.85 22.99
C SER A 80 10.84 14.07 21.78
N ARG A 81 10.92 13.25 20.72
CA ARG A 81 10.04 13.35 19.52
C ARG A 81 8.82 12.42 19.55
N ARG A 82 8.69 11.57 20.58
CA ARG A 82 7.69 10.50 20.62
C ARG A 82 6.24 11.00 20.78
N GLN A 83 6.02 12.19 21.33
CA GLN A 83 4.67 12.67 21.65
C GLN A 83 3.88 13.20 20.44
N GLN A 84 4.52 13.58 19.33
CA GLN A 84 3.82 14.06 18.13
C GLN A 84 3.62 13.00 17.03
N GLN A 85 4.33 11.86 17.10
CA GLN A 85 4.29 10.80 16.07
C GLN A 85 3.51 9.54 16.47
N GLN A 86 2.82 9.56 17.62
CA GLN A 86 2.08 8.40 18.12
C GLN A 86 0.73 8.16 17.42
N GLN A 87 0.24 9.05 16.55
CA GLN A 87 -1.13 8.95 16.07
C GLN A 87 -1.37 8.09 14.82
N GLN A 88 -0.39 7.69 13.99
CA GLN A 88 -0.71 6.99 12.72
C GLN A 88 0.37 6.02 12.20
N GLN A 89 0.99 5.22 13.07
CA GLN A 89 2.02 4.25 12.65
C GLN A 89 1.40 2.92 12.14
N LEU A 90 0.63 2.99 11.06
CA LEU A 90 0.17 1.78 10.37
C LEU A 90 1.33 1.21 9.54
N THR A 91 1.83 0.03 9.91
CA THR A 91 2.84 -0.67 9.10
C THR A 91 2.17 -1.60 8.10
N VAL A 92 2.32 -1.31 6.81
CA VAL A 92 1.69 -2.12 5.75
C VAL A 92 2.65 -3.18 5.21
N THR A 93 2.25 -4.44 5.33
CA THR A 93 2.87 -5.59 4.67
C THR A 93 2.23 -5.78 3.31
N THR A 94 3.02 -6.03 2.26
CA THR A 94 2.50 -6.31 0.93
C THR A 94 2.88 -7.74 0.52
N ILE A 95 1.90 -8.49 0.00
CA ILE A 95 2.09 -9.89 -0.39
C ILE A 95 1.53 -10.08 -1.80
N ALA A 96 2.37 -10.45 -2.75
CA ALA A 96 1.93 -10.83 -4.08
C ALA A 96 1.48 -12.31 -4.11
N LEU A 97 0.29 -12.55 -4.63
CA LEU A 97 -0.35 -13.84 -4.80
C LEU A 97 -0.56 -14.08 -6.30
N GLY A 98 0.26 -14.93 -6.92
CA GLY A 98 0.08 -15.36 -8.31
C GLY A 98 0.53 -14.34 -9.38
N HIS A 99 0.06 -13.09 -9.35
CA HIS A 99 0.63 -12.06 -10.23
C HIS A 99 0.46 -10.63 -9.68
N ALA A 100 1.45 -9.78 -9.96
CA ALA A 100 1.40 -8.34 -9.72
C ALA A 100 1.96 -7.60 -10.95
N GLY A 101 1.08 -7.18 -11.85
CA GLY A 101 1.45 -6.50 -13.09
C GLY A 101 1.41 -4.97 -12.99
N GLY A 102 2.26 -4.29 -13.77
CA GLY A 102 2.26 -2.83 -13.94
C GLY A 102 2.17 -2.05 -12.61
N PRO A 103 1.16 -1.18 -12.40
CA PRO A 103 1.02 -0.40 -11.16
C PRO A 103 0.80 -1.26 -9.92
N ALA A 104 0.28 -2.49 -10.02
CA ALA A 104 0.15 -3.38 -8.88
C ALA A 104 1.52 -3.82 -8.33
N ALA A 105 2.52 -3.98 -9.21
CA ALA A 105 3.91 -4.23 -8.80
C ALA A 105 4.52 -3.02 -8.07
N LEU A 106 4.16 -1.81 -8.47
CA LEU A 106 4.59 -0.59 -7.78
C LEU A 106 3.96 -0.50 -6.39
N LEU A 107 2.67 -0.78 -6.26
CA LEU A 107 2.00 -0.84 -4.95
C LEU A 107 2.61 -1.92 -4.04
N LEU A 108 2.98 -3.08 -4.60
CA LEU A 108 3.73 -4.11 -3.87
C LEU A 108 5.05 -3.55 -3.33
N ALA A 109 5.80 -2.80 -4.14
CA ALA A 109 7.07 -2.19 -3.75
C ALA A 109 6.93 -1.05 -2.72
N CYS A 110 5.75 -0.41 -2.64
CA CYS A 110 5.46 0.63 -1.65
C CYS A 110 5.31 0.09 -0.22
N GLY A 111 5.18 -1.23 -0.03
CA GLY A 111 5.13 -1.86 1.30
C GLY A 111 6.33 -1.55 2.19
N ALA A 112 6.15 -1.75 3.50
CA ALA A 112 7.20 -1.53 4.49
C ALA A 112 8.48 -2.31 4.16
N ALA A 113 9.64 -1.72 4.46
CA ALA A 113 10.93 -2.35 4.19
C ALA A 113 11.04 -3.69 4.96
N GLY A 114 11.49 -4.75 4.29
CA GLY A 114 11.55 -6.10 4.87
C GLY A 114 10.19 -6.80 5.05
N ARG A 115 9.08 -6.19 4.64
CA ARG A 115 7.72 -6.75 4.74
C ARG A 115 7.02 -6.84 3.39
N ARG A 116 7.77 -7.21 2.35
CA ARG A 116 7.28 -7.39 0.98
C ARG A 116 7.54 -8.84 0.61
N PHE A 117 6.48 -9.57 0.30
CA PHE A 117 6.55 -11.00 0.05
C PHE A 117 5.88 -11.34 -1.27
N ALA A 118 6.26 -12.48 -1.83
CA ALA A 118 5.61 -13.08 -2.98
C ALA A 118 5.51 -14.58 -2.76
N THR A 119 4.44 -15.21 -3.23
CA THR A 119 4.34 -16.67 -3.20
C THR A 119 5.25 -17.29 -4.27
N ARG A 120 5.60 -18.57 -4.11
CA ARG A 120 6.58 -19.24 -4.99
C ARG A 120 6.22 -19.24 -6.48
N ASN A 121 4.93 -19.15 -6.81
CA ASN A 121 4.40 -19.20 -8.18
C ASN A 121 3.94 -17.81 -8.67
N THR A 122 4.56 -16.74 -8.16
CA THR A 122 4.21 -15.34 -8.47
C THR A 122 5.21 -14.72 -9.42
#